data_AF-A0A9E6XXF3-F1
#
_entry.id   AF-A0A9E6XXF3-F1
#
_cell.length_a   1.000
_cell.length_b   1.000
_cell.length_c   1.000
_cell.angle_alpha   90.00
_cell.angle_beta   90.00
_cell.angle_gamma   90.00
#
_symmetry.space_group_name_H-M   'P 1'
#
loop_
_entity.id
_entity.type
_entity.pdbx_description
1 polymer ?
#
loop_
_entity_poly.entity_id
_entity_poly.type
_entity_poly.pdbx_seq_one_letter_code
_entity_poly.pdbx_strand_id
1 'polypeptide(L)'
;MTPDPPSAADPPALDDDAIRAVVRRLARPVPGGSGHVIERVAITAEGSNRDAIEAWIASVGGRPETRETSARTGGLHGDRAPARSAAVRFVLPPGALG
;
A
#
# COMPACT_ATOMS: atom_id res chain seq x y z
N MET A 1 -3.49 -43.43 -5.55
CA MET A 1 -3.40 -41.99 -5.84
C MET A 1 -3.88 -41.27 -4.59
N THR A 2 -2.99 -41.13 -3.62
CA THR A 2 -3.25 -40.40 -2.37
C THR A 2 -3.22 -38.92 -2.72
N PRO A 3 -4.24 -38.11 -2.38
CA PRO A 3 -4.10 -36.67 -2.52
C PRO A 3 -2.95 -36.21 -1.63
N ASP A 4 -2.05 -35.43 -2.22
CA ASP A 4 -1.00 -34.69 -1.53
C ASP A 4 -1.62 -33.96 -0.33
N PRO A 5 -1.09 -34.12 0.91
CA PRO A 5 -1.47 -33.21 1.98
C PRO A 5 -1.09 -31.79 1.52
N PRO A 6 -1.86 -30.73 1.80
CA PRO A 6 -1.45 -29.38 1.47
C PRO A 6 -0.12 -29.07 2.18
N SER A 7 0.98 -29.29 1.48
CA SER A 7 2.30 -28.83 1.87
C SER A 7 2.26 -27.31 1.82
N ALA A 8 2.61 -26.67 2.94
CA ALA A 8 2.59 -25.23 3.22
C ALA A 8 1.26 -24.65 3.73
N ALA A 9 0.89 -25.00 4.96
CA ALA A 9 0.36 -23.96 5.84
C ALA A 9 1.55 -23.14 6.35
N ASP A 10 2.01 -22.18 5.53
CA ASP A 10 2.69 -21.00 6.06
C ASP A 10 1.83 -20.46 7.24
N PRO A 11 2.43 -19.97 8.34
CA PRO A 11 1.65 -19.33 9.40
C PRO A 11 0.73 -18.31 8.73
N PRO A 12 -0.55 -18.19 9.14
CA PRO A 12 -1.48 -17.33 8.43
C PRO A 12 -0.88 -15.92 8.40
N ALA A 13 -0.40 -15.52 7.22
CA ALA A 13 -0.21 -14.12 6.91
C ALA A 13 -1.54 -13.47 7.29
N LEU A 14 -1.48 -12.40 8.09
CA LEU A 14 -2.63 -11.68 8.66
C LEU A 14 -3.87 -11.80 7.75
N ASP A 15 -4.99 -12.33 8.26
CA ASP A 15 -6.18 -12.55 7.44
C ASP A 15 -6.59 -11.28 6.68
N ASP A 16 -7.15 -11.42 5.47
CA ASP A 16 -7.56 -10.27 4.66
C ASP A 16 -8.51 -9.32 5.39
N ASP A 17 -9.35 -9.82 6.31
CA ASP A 17 -10.23 -9.02 7.15
C ASP A 17 -9.47 -8.24 8.23
N ALA A 18 -8.46 -8.87 8.85
CA ALA A 18 -7.58 -8.22 9.80
C ALA A 18 -6.69 -7.16 9.11
N ILE A 19 -6.18 -7.45 7.89
CA ILE A 19 -5.50 -6.45 7.06
C ILE A 19 -6.47 -5.32 6.72
N ARG A 20 -7.71 -5.62 6.32
CA ARG A 20 -8.73 -4.60 6.01
C ARG A 20 -9.01 -3.70 7.21
N ALA A 21 -9.10 -4.25 8.42
CA ALA A 21 -9.29 -3.47 9.64
C ALA A 21 -8.11 -2.52 9.90
N VAL A 22 -6.87 -2.99 9.74
CA VAL A 22 -5.66 -2.16 9.85
C VAL A 22 -5.65 -1.07 8.78
N VAL A 23 -5.91 -1.43 7.52
CA VAL A 23 -5.99 -0.50 6.38
C VAL A 23 -7.07 0.56 6.62
N ARG A 24 -8.27 0.20 7.11
CA ARG A 24 -9.33 1.15 7.46
C ARG A 24 -8.89 2.13 8.56
N ARG A 25 -8.09 1.67 9.53
CA ARG A 25 -7.53 2.52 10.61
C ARG A 25 -6.47 3.50 10.09
N LEU A 26 -5.64 3.08 9.13
CA LEU A 26 -4.57 3.91 8.55
C LEU A 26 -5.08 4.84 7.44
N ALA A 27 -6.17 4.46 6.78
CA ALA A 27 -6.81 5.20 5.69
C ALA A 27 -7.34 6.56 6.17
N ARG A 28 -6.97 7.61 5.44
CA ARG A 28 -7.57 8.93 5.59
C ARG A 28 -8.46 9.26 4.39
N PRO A 29 -9.65 9.84 4.59
CA PRO A 29 -10.49 10.29 3.50
C PRO A 29 -9.82 11.42 2.71
N VAL A 30 -10.01 11.43 1.39
CA VAL A 30 -9.48 12.50 0.54
C VAL A 30 -10.43 13.70 0.54
N PRO A 31 -9.95 14.92 0.85
CA PRO A 31 -10.77 16.13 0.74
C PRO A 31 -11.23 16.35 -0.70
N GLY A 32 -12.55 16.38 -0.94
CA GLY A 32 -13.12 16.69 -2.25
C GLY A 32 -13.19 15.54 -3.26
N GLY A 33 -12.99 14.28 -2.83
CA GLY A 33 -13.05 13.11 -3.72
C GLY A 33 -13.66 11.86 -3.08
N SER A 34 -13.94 10.86 -3.91
CA SER A 34 -14.43 9.54 -3.52
C SER A 34 -13.26 8.55 -3.44
N GLY A 35 -12.56 8.53 -2.31
CA GLY A 35 -11.42 7.65 -2.11
C GLY A 35 -10.77 7.79 -0.75
N HIS A 36 -9.87 6.86 -0.46
CA HIS A 36 -9.06 6.86 0.75
C HIS A 36 -7.59 6.80 0.39
N VAL A 37 -6.76 7.50 1.15
CA VAL A 37 -5.30 7.47 1.00
C VAL A 37 -4.67 6.90 2.25
N ILE A 38 -3.63 6.08 2.06
CA ILE A 38 -2.79 5.55 3.13
C ILE A 38 -1.38 6.08 2.91
N GLU A 39 -0.89 6.89 3.84
CA GLU A 39 0.49 7.38 3.81
C GLU A 39 1.45 6.22 4.09
N ARG A 40 2.55 6.11 3.33
CA ARG A 40 3.49 5.01 3.51
C ARG A 40 4.15 5.02 4.89
N VAL A 41 4.30 6.19 5.52
CA VAL A 41 4.77 6.28 6.92
C VAL A 41 3.86 5.55 7.90
N ALA A 42 2.56 5.51 7.62
CA ALA A 42 1.58 4.81 8.45
C ALA A 42 1.73 3.28 8.31
N ILE A 43 2.06 2.81 7.11
CA ILE A 43 2.35 1.39 6.84
C ILE A 43 3.70 0.99 7.47
N THR A 44 4.72 1.83 7.32
CA THR A 44 6.03 1.59 7.96
C THR A 44 5.94 1.54 9.48
N ALA A 45 5.06 2.34 10.10
CA ALA A 45 4.84 2.33 11.54
C ALA A 45 4.20 1.03 12.05
N GLU A 46 3.52 0.26 11.18
CA GLU A 46 2.97 -1.04 11.51
C GLU A 46 4.05 -2.15 11.54
N GLY A 47 5.26 -1.86 11.03
CA GLY A 47 6.40 -2.77 11.11
C GLY A 47 6.21 -4.03 10.26
N SER A 48 6.14 -5.19 10.91
CA SER A 48 6.12 -6.51 10.24
C SER A 48 4.89 -6.76 9.36
N ASN A 49 3.78 -6.04 9.56
CA ASN A 49 2.59 -6.19 8.71
C ASN A 49 2.69 -5.38 7.40
N ARG A 50 3.79 -4.65 7.19
CA ARG A 50 3.98 -3.78 6.03
C ARG A 50 3.81 -4.52 4.71
N ASP A 51 4.51 -5.63 4.52
CA ASP A 51 4.46 -6.39 3.26
C ASP A 51 3.06 -6.97 3.01
N ALA A 52 2.38 -7.44 4.05
CA ALA A 52 1.00 -7.92 3.95
C ALA A 52 0.01 -6.80 3.56
N ILE A 53 0.18 -5.60 4.12
CA ILE A 53 -0.62 -4.43 3.76
C ILE A 53 -0.35 -3.98 2.32
N GLU A 54 0.91 -3.89 1.91
CA GLU A 54 1.28 -3.51 0.53
C GLU A 54 0.74 -4.53 -0.49
N ALA A 55 0.81 -5.83 -0.19
CA ALA A 55 0.25 -6.90 -1.01
C ALA A 55 -1.28 -6.83 -1.10
N TRP A 56 -1.97 -6.60 0.02
CA TRP A 56 -3.43 -6.44 0.04
C TRP A 56 -3.89 -5.21 -0.77
N ILE A 57 -3.20 -4.08 -0.61
CA ILE A 57 -3.48 -2.85 -1.38
C ILE A 57 -3.35 -3.14 -2.87
N ALA A 58 -2.29 -3.82 -3.30
CA ALA A 58 -2.10 -4.20 -4.70
C ALA A 58 -3.21 -5.15 -5.21
N SER A 59 -3.63 -6.11 -4.38
CA SER A 59 -4.70 -7.07 -4.70
C SER A 59 -6.05 -6.38 -4.95
N VAL A 60 -6.41 -5.38 -4.13
CA VAL A 60 -7.67 -4.62 -4.29
C VAL A 60 -7.60 -3.53 -5.37
N GLY A 61 -6.52 -3.47 -6.16
CA GLY A 61 -6.32 -2.46 -7.20
C GLY A 61 -5.91 -1.08 -6.66
N GLY A 62 -5.44 -1.02 -5.41
CA GLY A 62 -4.87 0.17 -4.81
C GLY A 62 -3.60 0.58 -5.53
N ARG A 63 -3.51 1.87 -5.89
CA ARG A 63 -2.40 2.38 -6.68
C ARG A 63 -1.34 3.00 -5.77
N PRO A 64 -0.07 2.59 -5.88
CA PRO A 64 1.02 3.33 -5.25
C PRO A 64 1.11 4.69 -5.93
N GLU A 65 0.74 5.74 -5.20
CA GLU A 65 1.02 7.10 -5.61
C GLU A 65 2.41 7.47 -5.10
N THR A 66 3.37 7.28 -5.99
CA THR A 66 4.63 7.98 -5.84
C THR A 66 4.32 9.46 -5.83
N ARG A 67 4.88 10.21 -4.88
CA ARG A 67 5.03 11.65 -5.05
C ARG A 67 5.96 11.82 -6.25
N GLU A 68 5.39 11.75 -7.46
CA GLU A 68 5.87 12.59 -8.54
C GLU A 68 5.73 13.98 -7.94
N THR A 69 6.84 14.46 -7.35
CA THR A 69 7.02 15.88 -7.20
C THR A 69 6.65 16.40 -8.56
N SER A 70 5.49 17.06 -8.64
CA SER A 70 5.22 18.01 -9.69
C SER A 70 6.39 18.97 -9.58
N ALA A 71 7.47 18.62 -10.29
CA ALA A 71 8.66 19.38 -10.39
C ALA A 71 8.18 20.57 -11.18
N ARG A 72 7.73 21.58 -10.44
CA ARG A 72 7.82 22.94 -10.91
C ARG A 72 9.25 23.06 -11.42
N THR A 73 9.35 23.19 -12.73
CA THR A 73 10.51 23.59 -13.49
C THR A 73 11.49 24.40 -12.64
N GLY A 74 12.72 23.94 -12.47
CA GLY A 74 13.78 24.82 -11.95
C GLY A 74 14.93 24.11 -11.24
N GLY A 75 16.00 23.82 -11.99
CA GLY A 75 17.35 23.68 -11.44
C GLY A 75 18.17 22.57 -12.07
N LEU A 76 19.13 22.93 -12.94
CA LEU A 76 20.11 22.07 -13.61
C LEU A 76 21.19 21.49 -12.67
N HIS A 77 20.85 21.14 -11.43
CA HIS A 77 21.76 20.53 -10.47
C HIS A 77 20.98 19.53 -9.60
N GLY A 78 20.90 18.29 -10.07
CA GLY A 78 20.16 17.25 -9.37
C GLY A 78 20.38 15.87 -9.95
N ASP A 79 21.63 15.55 -10.32
CA ASP A 79 22.03 14.16 -10.52
C ASP A 79 22.10 13.48 -9.14
N ARG A 80 20.94 13.13 -8.62
CA ARG A 80 20.83 12.08 -7.64
C ARG A 80 20.08 10.98 -8.36
N ALA A 81 20.77 9.87 -8.62
CA ALA A 81 20.21 8.64 -9.15
C ALA A 81 18.77 8.46 -8.64
N PRO A 82 17.78 8.15 -9.51
CA PRO A 82 16.42 7.98 -9.06
C PRO A 82 16.43 6.87 -8.02
N ALA A 83 16.31 7.23 -6.75
CA ALA A 83 16.10 6.29 -5.67
C ALA A 83 14.72 5.70 -5.89
N ARG A 84 14.65 4.74 -6.83
CA ARG A 84 13.52 3.93 -7.27
C ARG A 84 12.21 4.48 -6.71
N SER A 85 11.74 5.58 -7.31
CA SER A 85 10.52 6.34 -6.97
C SER A 85 9.64 5.63 -5.95
N ALA A 86 9.99 5.79 -4.68
CA ALA A 86 9.40 4.99 -3.63
C ALA A 86 8.01 5.60 -3.35
N ALA A 87 6.95 4.80 -3.44
CA ALA A 87 5.58 5.27 -3.21
C ALA A 87 5.54 6.11 -1.92
N VAL A 88 4.92 7.29 -1.95
CA VAL A 88 4.81 8.14 -0.75
C VAL A 88 3.48 7.90 -0.06
N ARG A 89 2.45 7.56 -0.84
CA ARG A 89 1.14 7.15 -0.36
C ARG A 89 0.50 6.14 -1.30
N PHE A 90 -0.52 5.45 -0.83
CA PHE A 90 -1.32 4.51 -1.61
C PHE A 90 -2.75 5.05 -1.69
N VAL A 91 -3.32 5.03 -2.89
CA VAL A 91 -4.70 5.46 -3.14
C VAL A 91 -5.57 4.21 -3.30
N LEU A 92 -6.63 4.12 -2.52
CA LEU A 92 -7.61 3.04 -2.61
C LEU A 92 -8.79 3.45 -3.49
N PRO A 93 -9.28 2.55 -4.35
CA PRO A 93 -10.48 2.82 -5.13
C PRO A 93 -11.71 2.96 -4.21
N PRO A 94 -12.73 3.72 -4.63
CA PRO A 94 -13.98 3.80 -3.89
C PRO A 94 -14.59 2.40 -3.74
N GLY A 95 -15.01 2.07 -2.51
CA GLY A 95 -15.56 0.74 -2.20
C GLY A 95 -14.53 -0.32 -1.79
N ALA A 96 -13.21 -0.06 -1.87
CA ALA A 96 -12.19 -0.99 -1.37
C ALA A 96 -12.27 -1.24 0.14
N LEU A 97 -12.82 -0.26 0.87
CA LEU A 97 -13.08 -0.35 2.30
C LEU A 97 -14.54 -0.65 2.61
N GLY A 98 -15.35 -1.06 1.63
CA GLY A 98 -16.76 -1.46 1.80
C GLY A 98 -16.91 -2.75 2.59
#